data_AF-A0A851UU16-F1
#
_entry.id   AF-A0A851UU16-F1
#
_cell.length_a   1.000
_cell.length_b   1.000
_cell.length_c   1.000
_cell.angle_alpha   90.00
_cell.angle_beta   90.00
_cell.angle_gamma   90.00
#
_symmetry.space_group_name_H-M   'P 1'
#
loop_
_entity.id
_entity.type
_entity.pdbx_description
1 polymer ?
#
loop_
_entity_poly.entity_id
_entity_poly.type
_entity_poly.pdbx_seq_one_letter_code
_entity_poly.pdbx_strand_id
1 'polypeptide(L)'
;RQFLAPGATRWVNIDSKTMERTLEGIKTPHRYVMDDAQMHIYMLMKKDSYPRFLKSDLYKNLLAEAVIPPETKKRVFPFMRKQRHSSPSP
;
A
#
# COMPACT_ATOMS: atom_id res chain seq x y z
N ARG A 1 7.02 19.82 14.20
CA ARG A 1 5.92 20.36 15.04
C ARG A 1 4.53 19.90 14.58
N GLN A 2 4.22 19.85 13.29
CA GLN A 2 2.88 19.48 12.79
C GLN A 2 2.43 18.03 13.02
N PHE A 3 3.36 17.08 13.23
CA PHE A 3 3.06 15.64 13.25
C PHE A 3 3.44 14.91 14.56
N LEU A 4 4.46 15.40 15.27
CA LEU A 4 5.06 14.69 16.43
C LEU A 4 4.97 15.46 17.75
N ALA A 5 4.54 16.72 17.75
CA ALA A 5 4.37 17.44 19.01
C ALA A 5 3.11 16.94 19.74
N PRO A 6 3.08 16.95 21.08
CA PRO A 6 1.83 16.75 21.83
C PRO A 6 0.77 17.75 21.34
N GLY A 7 -0.43 17.26 21.01
CA GLY A 7 -1.51 18.09 20.47
C GLY A 7 -1.30 18.56 19.03
N ALA A 8 -0.38 17.94 18.28
CA ALA A 8 -0.18 18.25 16.88
C ALA A 8 -1.45 18.05 16.04
N THR A 9 -1.75 19.00 15.14
CA THR A 9 -2.95 18.98 14.27
C THR A 9 -3.03 17.74 13.38
N ARG A 10 -1.88 17.14 13.04
CA ARG A 10 -1.78 15.91 12.25
C ARG A 10 -0.96 14.87 13.00
N TRP A 11 -1.28 14.64 14.27
CA TRP A 11 -0.57 13.67 15.09
C TRP A 11 -0.54 12.28 14.43
N VAL A 12 0.66 11.73 14.28
CA VAL A 12 0.86 10.39 13.72
C VAL A 12 1.09 9.34 14.82
N ASN A 13 0.64 8.11 14.56
CA ASN A 13 0.82 6.99 15.46
C ASN A 13 2.25 6.43 15.35
N ILE A 14 3.08 6.67 16.36
CA ILE A 14 4.44 6.13 16.47
C ILE A 14 4.67 5.57 17.86
N ASP A 15 5.53 4.56 17.99
CA ASP A 15 5.91 4.01 19.29
C ASP A 15 6.80 5.00 20.09
N SER A 16 6.74 4.88 21.42
CA SER A 16 7.41 5.81 22.33
C SER A 16 8.92 5.87 22.12
N LYS A 17 9.57 4.74 21.81
CA LYS A 17 11.03 4.68 21.61
C LYS A 17 11.43 5.44 20.35
N THR A 18 10.68 5.28 19.26
CA THR A 18 10.89 6.02 18.01
C THR A 18 10.62 7.53 18.19
N MET A 19 9.60 7.88 18.97
CA MET A 19 9.28 9.27 19.31
C MET A 19 10.44 9.94 20.05
N GLU A 20 10.92 9.34 21.14
CA GLU A 20 11.99 9.91 21.95
C GLU A 20 13.27 10.13 21.15
N ARG A 21 13.70 9.14 20.36
CA ARG A 21 14.88 9.26 19.48
C ARG A 21 14.75 10.40 18.48
N THR A 22 13.57 10.51 17.86
CA THR A 22 13.31 11.56 16.87
C THR A 22 13.30 12.94 17.53
N LEU A 23 12.68 13.08 18.70
CA LEU A 23 12.64 14.34 19.45
C LEU A 23 14.03 14.77 19.95
N GLU A 24 14.86 13.83 20.38
CA GLU A 24 16.25 14.11 20.77
C GLU A 24 17.07 14.57 19.56
N GLY A 25 16.99 13.84 18.45
CA GLY A 25 17.68 14.20 17.22
C GLY A 25 17.27 15.58 16.69
N ILE A 26 16.00 15.97 16.85
CA ILE A 26 15.51 17.30 16.41
C ILE A 26 16.21 18.46 17.14
N LYS A 27 16.81 18.24 18.31
CA LYS A 27 17.61 19.27 19.01
C LYS A 27 18.88 19.63 18.23
N THR A 28 19.43 18.69 17.46
CA THR A 28 20.59 18.89 16.58
C THR A 28 20.24 18.40 15.18
N PRO A 29 19.51 19.21 14.39
CA PRO A 29 18.93 18.74 13.13
C PRO A 29 20.00 18.28 12.13
N HIS A 30 19.74 17.13 11.52
CA HIS A 30 20.46 16.66 10.34
C HIS A 30 19.49 15.99 9.37
N ARG A 31 19.95 15.72 8.14
CA ARG A 31 19.10 15.21 7.04
C ARG A 31 18.33 13.93 7.38
N TYR A 32 18.85 13.09 8.28
CA TYR A 32 18.33 11.74 8.59
C TYR A 32 17.62 11.66 9.95
N VAL A 33 17.37 12.80 10.58
CA VAL A 33 16.82 12.86 11.95
C VAL A 33 15.42 12.24 12.08
N MET A 34 14.69 12.13 10.96
CA MET A 34 13.34 11.58 10.91
C MET A 34 13.26 10.17 10.33
N ASP A 35 14.38 9.55 9.95
CA ASP A 35 14.38 8.28 9.20
C ASP A 35 13.68 7.15 9.96
N ASP A 36 13.92 7.05 11.27
CA ASP A 36 13.29 6.05 12.13
C ASP A 36 11.76 6.25 12.20
N ALA A 37 11.30 7.49 12.42
CA ALA A 37 9.87 7.82 12.44
C ALA A 37 9.21 7.62 11.08
N GLN A 38 9.89 7.99 10.00
CA GLN A 38 9.41 7.80 8.63
C GLN A 38 9.27 6.31 8.31
N MET A 39 10.26 5.49 8.66
CA MET A 39 10.22 4.04 8.45
C MET A 39 9.08 3.41 9.26
N HIS A 40 8.87 3.83 10.51
CA HIS A 40 7.77 3.36 11.34
C HIS A 40 6.42 3.62 10.68
N ILE A 41 6.16 4.86 10.25
CA ILE A 41 4.90 5.23 9.58
C ILE A 41 4.75 4.52 8.24
N TYR A 42 5.82 4.38 7.47
CA TYR A 42 5.80 3.61 6.22
C TYR A 42 5.36 2.17 6.46
N MET A 43 5.94 1.48 7.44
CA MET A 43 5.58 0.11 7.76
C MET A 43 4.15 -0.01 8.29
N LEU A 44 3.70 0.95 9.09
CA LEU A 44 2.31 1.03 9.56
C LEU A 44 1.34 1.13 8.38
N MET A 45 1.58 2.07 7.47
CA MET A 45 0.76 2.23 6.26
C MET A 45 0.81 0.99 5.37
N LYS A 46 2.00 0.40 5.16
CA LYS A 46 2.19 -0.79 4.33
C LYS A 46 1.39 -1.99 4.84
N LYS A 47 1.29 -2.16 6.16
CA LYS A 47 0.61 -3.31 6.77
C LYS A 47 -0.92 -3.16 6.89
N ASP A 48 -1.42 -1.92 6.95
CA ASP A 48 -2.85 -1.68 7.18
C ASP A 48 -3.51 -0.83 6.08
N SER A 49 -3.10 0.43 5.92
CA SER A 49 -3.78 1.34 4.99
C SER A 49 -3.60 0.96 3.52
N TYR A 50 -2.41 0.47 3.14
CA TYR A 50 -2.10 0.08 1.77
C TYR A 50 -2.94 -1.10 1.25
N PRO A 51 -3.04 -2.26 1.94
CA PRO A 51 -3.89 -3.35 1.47
C PRO A 51 -5.38 -2.96 1.44
N ARG A 52 -5.84 -2.04 2.31
CA ARG A 52 -7.20 -1.48 2.24
C ARG A 52 -7.37 -0.57 1.02
N PHE A 53 -6.39 0.28 0.73
CA PHE A 53 -6.38 1.15 -0.45
C PHE A 53 -6.52 0.34 -1.75
N LEU A 54 -5.74 -0.74 -1.92
CA LEU A 54 -5.81 -1.59 -3.12
C LEU A 54 -7.18 -2.26 -3.34
N LYS A 55 -7.97 -2.44 -2.27
CA LYS A 55 -9.33 -3.01 -2.34
C LYS A 55 -10.43 -1.94 -2.47
N SER A 56 -10.09 -0.68 -2.19
CA SER A 56 -11.04 0.43 -2.19
C SER A 56 -11.48 0.79 -3.60
N ASP A 57 -12.66 1.40 -3.71
CA ASP A 57 -13.18 1.87 -4.99
C ASP A 57 -12.35 3.02 -5.56
N LEU A 58 -11.67 3.79 -4.71
CA LEU A 58 -10.70 4.81 -5.15
C LEU A 58 -9.63 4.19 -6.07
N TYR A 59 -9.01 3.09 -5.65
CA TYR A 59 -7.99 2.43 -6.46
C TYR A 59 -8.57 1.77 -7.72
N LYS A 60 -9.76 1.15 -7.62
CA LYS A 60 -10.42 0.55 -8.78
C LYS A 60 -10.79 1.59 -9.85
N ASN A 61 -11.27 2.76 -9.43
CA ASN A 61 -11.60 3.86 -10.34
C ASN A 61 -10.35 4.38 -11.04
N LEU A 62 -9.24 4.58 -10.30
CA LEU A 62 -7.95 4.93 -10.88
C LEU A 62 -7.48 3.89 -11.92
N LEU A 63 -7.68 2.60 -11.64
CA LEU A 63 -7.32 1.53 -12.57
C LEU A 63 -8.21 1.51 -13.83
N ALA A 64 -9.48 1.86 -13.71
CA ALA A 64 -10.41 1.96 -14.83
C ALA A 64 -10.10 3.15 -15.74
N GLU A 65 -9.64 4.26 -15.16
CA GLU A 65 -9.20 5.46 -15.88
C GLU A 65 -7.82 5.30 -16.51
N ALA A 66 -6.97 4.43 -15.95
CA ALA A 66 -5.66 4.16 -16.50
C ALA A 66 -5.78 3.69 -17.96
N VAL A 67 -5.18 4.43 -18.89
CA VAL A 67 -5.14 4.06 -20.31
C VAL A 67 -4.40 2.74 -20.44
N ILE A 68 -5.14 1.65 -20.68
CA ILE A 68 -4.57 0.33 -20.95
C ILE A 68 -4.10 0.34 -22.41
N PRO A 69 -2.79 0.24 -22.69
CA PRO A 69 -2.32 0.00 -24.06
C PRO A 69 -2.98 -1.29 -24.58
N PRO A 70 -3.47 -1.31 -25.84
CA PRO A 70 -4.32 -2.38 -26.36
C PRO A 70 -3.69 -3.79 -26.33
N GLU A 71 -2.40 -3.94 -26.03
CA GLU A 71 -1.72 -5.23 -25.94
C GLU A 71 -2.12 -6.10 -24.74
N THR A 72 -2.64 -5.52 -23.63
CA THR A 72 -2.95 -6.28 -22.40
C THR A 72 -4.38 -6.81 -22.32
N LYS A 73 -5.26 -6.49 -23.28
CA LYS A 73 -6.65 -7.01 -23.32
C LYS A 73 -6.80 -8.43 -23.89
N LYS A 74 -5.70 -9.18 -24.09
CA LYS A 74 -5.77 -10.56 -24.59
C LYS A 74 -5.67 -11.58 -23.46
N ARG A 75 -6.79 -12.31 -23.29
CA ARG A 75 -7.02 -13.57 -22.56
C ARG A 75 -7.49 -13.46 -21.11
N VAL A 76 -8.75 -13.07 -20.93
CA VAL A 76 -9.51 -13.46 -19.73
C VAL A 76 -10.46 -14.65 -19.99
N PHE A 77 -10.70 -15.06 -21.25
CA PHE A 77 -11.42 -16.31 -21.53
C PHE A 77 -10.92 -17.00 -22.81
N PRO A 78 -10.01 -18.00 -22.73
CA PRO A 78 -9.93 -18.98 -23.79
C PRO A 78 -11.14 -19.91 -23.64
N PHE A 79 -12.21 -19.59 -24.36
CA PHE A 79 -13.06 -20.54 -25.05
C PHE A 79 -13.09 -21.97 -24.45
N MET A 80 -14.14 -22.26 -23.69
CA MET A 80 -14.72 -23.59 -23.41
C MET A 80 -13.77 -24.80 -23.44
N ARG A 81 -13.51 -25.37 -22.26
CA ARG A 81 -13.07 -26.76 -22.10
C ARG A 81 -14.00 -27.66 -22.95
N LYS A 82 -13.51 -28.09 -24.11
CA LYS A 82 -14.15 -29.12 -24.94
C LYS A 82 -14.37 -30.36 -24.07
N GLN A 83 -15.62 -30.67 -23.75
CA GLN A 83 -15.97 -31.96 -23.14
C GLN A 83 -15.50 -33.05 -24.11
N ARG A 84 -14.47 -33.81 -23.70
CA ARG A 84 -14.08 -35.03 -24.38
C ARG A 84 -15.17 -36.05 -24.07
N HIS A 85 -16.02 -36.33 -25.05
CA HIS A 85 -16.93 -37.47 -24.98
C HIS A 85 -16.10 -38.73 -24.76
N SER A 86 -16.39 -39.45 -23.67
CA SER A 86 -15.88 -40.78 -23.41
C SER A 86 -16.43 -41.73 -24.47
N SER A 87 -15.53 -42.33 -25.26
CA SER A 87 -15.86 -43.46 -26.14
C SER A 87 -16.39 -44.63 -25.30
N PRO A 88 -17.44 -45.36 -25.73
CA PRO A 88 -17.84 -46.58 -25.06
C PRO A 88 -16.85 -47.69 -25.40
N SER A 89 -16.36 -48.38 -24.38
CA SER A 89 -15.51 -49.57 -24.53
C SER A 89 -16.29 -50.71 -25.20
N PRO A 90 -15.66 -51.50 -26.10
CA PRO A 90 -16.09 -52.87 -26.39
C PRO A 90 -15.76 -53.81 -25.21
#